data_AF-A0A2S9K126-F1
#
_entry.id   AF-A0A2S9K126-F1
#
_cell.length_a   1.000
_cell.length_b   1.000
_cell.length_c   1.000
_cell.angle_alpha   90.00
_cell.angle_beta   90.00
_cell.angle_gamma   90.00
#
_symmetry.space_group_name_H-M   'P 1'
#
loop_
_entity.id
_entity.type
_entity.pdbx_description
1 polymer ?
#
loop_
_entity_poly.entity_id
_entity_poly.type
_entity_poly.pdbx_seq_one_letter_code
_entity_poly.pdbx_strand_id
1 'polypeptide(L)'
;MLYYPGAGTDYGPLQHFALNLDLAVVVYVDYLIKPEMIQDMLRRFSATTPELQRVSPRDLACHAWADFWPDDSRSLLFAKPSHAFGFMCDLQIHPERSTRLIYLATEGHKTYQNLLGTRLQPDLVVLQDHGFGGNWRDFGGFSPMYRMARAASALPPLLFSAGENTRVWPGYQAIGEPVLLRGQMHQYERRLYQLEDAKIRTEWDADESSWRWEWD
;
A
#
# COMPACT_ATOMS: atom_id res chain seq x y z
N MET A 1 -4.18 8.85 5.08
CA MET A 1 -4.54 7.88 4.02
C MET A 1 -3.83 6.55 4.28
N LEU A 2 -4.51 5.41 4.13
CA LEU A 2 -3.92 4.07 4.22
C LEU A 2 -3.66 3.50 2.82
N TYR A 3 -2.41 3.11 2.54
CA TYR A 3 -2.02 2.47 1.29
C TYR A 3 -1.68 0.99 1.50
N TYR A 4 -2.27 0.09 0.72
CA TYR A 4 -2.01 -1.35 0.79
C TYR A 4 -1.70 -1.92 -0.60
N PRO A 5 -0.40 -2.15 -0.92
CA PRO A 5 0.00 -2.85 -2.13
C PRO A 5 -0.13 -4.36 -1.96
N GLY A 6 -0.54 -5.05 -3.03
CA GLY A 6 -0.84 -6.49 -3.00
C GLY A 6 -2.02 -6.83 -2.07
N ALA A 7 -3.03 -5.96 -2.01
CA ALA A 7 -4.12 -6.11 -1.05
C ALA A 7 -5.03 -7.32 -1.34
N GLY A 8 -5.13 -7.79 -2.59
CA GLY A 8 -6.05 -8.84 -3.00
C GLY A 8 -7.47 -8.63 -2.43
N THR A 9 -8.00 -9.64 -1.76
CA THR A 9 -9.29 -9.51 -1.06
C THR A 9 -9.14 -9.30 0.45
N ASP A 10 -7.98 -8.84 0.92
CA ASP A 10 -7.70 -8.61 2.33
C ASP A 10 -8.32 -7.30 2.83
N TYR A 11 -9.54 -7.40 3.37
CA TYR A 11 -10.25 -6.27 3.95
C TYR A 11 -9.93 -6.05 5.44
N GLY A 12 -9.04 -6.85 6.03
CA GLY A 12 -8.71 -6.78 7.46
C GLY A 12 -8.18 -5.41 7.89
N PRO A 13 -7.11 -4.89 7.26
CA PRO A 13 -6.57 -3.57 7.57
C PRO A 13 -7.59 -2.44 7.38
N LEU A 14 -8.35 -2.43 6.28
CA LEU A 14 -9.44 -1.48 6.05
C LEU A 14 -10.43 -1.47 7.21
N GLN A 15 -10.95 -2.65 7.58
CA GLN A 15 -11.94 -2.74 8.66
C GLN A 15 -11.35 -2.32 10.01
N HIS A 16 -10.13 -2.77 10.32
CA HIS A 16 -9.47 -2.45 11.58
C HIS A 16 -9.24 -0.94 11.72
N PHE A 17 -8.64 -0.29 10.73
CA PHE A 17 -8.29 1.11 10.85
C PHE A 17 -9.48 2.05 10.65
N ALA A 18 -10.50 1.69 9.85
CA ALA A 18 -11.72 2.48 9.75
C ALA A 18 -12.53 2.50 11.07
N LEU A 19 -12.42 1.45 11.90
CA LEU A 19 -13.05 1.41 13.22
C LEU A 19 -12.24 2.19 14.27
N ASN A 20 -10.91 2.13 14.21
CA ASN A 20 -10.04 2.59 15.30
C ASN A 20 -9.36 3.95 15.05
N LEU A 21 -9.26 4.40 13.80
CA LEU A 21 -8.62 5.66 13.42
C LEU A 21 -9.57 6.53 12.59
N ASP A 22 -9.26 7.82 12.45
CA ASP A 22 -9.98 8.71 11.53
C ASP A 22 -9.51 8.52 10.08
N LEU A 23 -9.85 7.35 9.53
CA LEU A 23 -9.38 6.93 8.22
C LEU A 23 -10.30 7.44 7.11
N ALA A 24 -9.95 8.59 6.54
CA ALA A 24 -10.72 9.21 5.46
C ALA A 24 -10.65 8.45 4.12
N VAL A 25 -9.45 7.99 3.73
CA VAL A 25 -9.20 7.36 2.43
C VAL A 25 -8.31 6.13 2.59
N VAL A 26 -8.68 5.08 1.86
CA VAL A 26 -7.93 3.83 1.71
C VAL A 26 -7.67 3.60 0.23
N VAL A 27 -6.41 3.36 -0.12
CA VAL A 27 -5.99 2.98 -1.47
C VAL A 27 -5.48 1.55 -1.44
N TYR A 28 -6.26 0.64 -2.01
CA TYR A 28 -5.88 -0.75 -2.22
C TYR A 28 -5.36 -0.95 -3.64
N VAL A 29 -4.27 -1.69 -3.78
CA VAL A 29 -3.63 -1.93 -5.06
C VAL A 29 -3.33 -3.41 -5.23
N ASP A 30 -3.81 -4.00 -6.31
CA ASP A 30 -3.48 -5.38 -6.69
C ASP A 30 -3.80 -5.63 -8.17
N TYR A 31 -2.80 -5.91 -9.00
CA TYR A 31 -3.00 -6.12 -10.44
C TYR A 31 -3.55 -7.50 -10.84
N LEU A 32 -3.74 -8.43 -9.89
CA LEU A 32 -4.35 -9.74 -10.11
C LEU A 32 -5.84 -9.76 -9.71
N ILE A 33 -6.35 -8.66 -9.15
CA ILE A 33 -7.76 -8.55 -8.77
C ILE A 33 -8.68 -8.44 -9.99
N LYS A 34 -9.90 -8.93 -9.85
CA LYS A 34 -10.99 -8.73 -10.80
C LYS A 34 -12.15 -7.94 -10.18
N PRO A 35 -12.96 -7.22 -10.97
CA PRO A 35 -14.07 -6.42 -10.45
C PRO A 35 -15.04 -7.22 -9.56
N GLU A 36 -15.35 -8.46 -9.94
CA GLU A 36 -16.22 -9.36 -9.16
C GLU A 36 -15.64 -9.70 -7.78
N MET A 37 -14.30 -9.84 -7.67
CA MET A 37 -13.64 -10.12 -6.39
C MET A 37 -13.74 -8.93 -5.44
N ILE A 38 -13.69 -7.70 -5.97
CA ILE A 38 -13.89 -6.47 -5.18
C ILE A 38 -15.33 -6.43 -4.66
N GLN A 39 -16.32 -6.72 -5.51
CA GLN A 39 -17.72 -6.77 -5.09
C GLN A 39 -17.95 -7.82 -4.00
N ASP A 40 -17.40 -9.02 -4.18
CA ASP A 40 -17.51 -10.10 -3.20
C ASP A 40 -16.83 -9.74 -1.88
N MET A 41 -15.66 -9.09 -1.91
CA MET A 41 -14.97 -8.57 -0.73
C MET A 41 -15.86 -7.57 0.03
N LEU A 42 -16.46 -6.60 -0.67
CA LEU A 42 -17.28 -5.55 -0.06
C LEU A 42 -18.56 -6.11 0.59
N ARG A 43 -19.16 -7.15 0.01
CA ARG A 43 -20.33 -7.84 0.59
C ARG A 43 -20.02 -8.54 1.92
N ARG A 44 -18.75 -8.80 2.24
CA ARG A 44 -18.37 -9.52 3.48
C ARG A 44 -18.37 -8.64 4.73
N PHE A 45 -18.29 -7.32 4.58
CA PHE A 45 -18.27 -6.42 5.74
C PHE A 45 -19.23 -5.24 5.66
N SER A 46 -19.88 -5.01 4.51
CA SER A 46 -20.94 -4.02 4.39
C SER A 46 -22.32 -4.70 4.37
N ALA A 47 -23.26 -4.18 5.17
CA ALA A 47 -24.65 -4.64 5.17
C ALA A 47 -25.38 -4.29 3.86
N THR A 48 -24.93 -3.24 3.18
CA THR A 48 -25.42 -2.80 1.87
C THR A 48 -24.34 -2.98 0.82
N THR A 49 -24.72 -3.22 -0.44
CA THR A 49 -23.74 -3.22 -1.53
C THR A 49 -23.41 -1.77 -1.87
N PRO A 50 -22.16 -1.31 -1.65
CA PRO A 50 -21.79 0.06 -1.99
C PRO A 50 -21.79 0.25 -3.52
N GLU A 51 -22.14 1.46 -3.96
CA GLU A 51 -22.09 1.81 -5.37
C GLU A 51 -20.63 1.99 -5.81
N LEU A 52 -20.22 1.26 -6.85
CA LEU A 52 -18.88 1.35 -7.41
C LEU A 52 -18.84 2.38 -8.53
N GLN A 53 -18.05 3.43 -8.34
CA GLN A 53 -17.76 4.44 -9.35
C GLN A 53 -16.42 4.11 -10.01
N ARG A 54 -16.32 4.22 -11.34
CA ARG A 54 -15.06 3.99 -12.04
C ARG A 54 -14.07 5.11 -11.77
N VAL A 55 -12.80 4.74 -11.62
CA VAL A 55 -11.67 5.67 -11.52
C VAL A 55 -10.87 5.59 -12.81
N SER A 56 -10.44 6.74 -13.31
CA SER A 56 -9.54 6.87 -14.44
C SER A 56 -8.14 7.31 -13.97
N PRO A 57 -7.09 7.13 -14.79
CA PRO A 57 -5.75 7.64 -14.49
C PRO A 57 -5.74 9.14 -14.16
N ARG A 58 -6.60 9.94 -14.83
CA ARG A 58 -6.64 11.39 -14.68
C ARG A 58 -7.13 11.84 -13.32
N ASP A 59 -8.00 11.05 -12.68
CA ASP A 59 -8.47 11.30 -11.31
C ASP A 59 -7.33 11.19 -10.29
N LEU A 60 -6.21 10.57 -10.69
CA LEU A 60 -4.99 10.35 -9.90
C LEU A 60 -3.79 11.13 -10.48
N ALA A 61 -4.05 12.19 -11.24
CA ALA A 61 -3.02 13.02 -11.88
C ALA A 61 -2.06 12.26 -12.83
N CYS A 62 -2.49 11.10 -13.34
CA CYS A 62 -1.77 10.32 -14.36
C CYS A 62 -2.45 10.47 -15.72
N HIS A 63 -1.72 10.22 -16.81
CA HIS A 63 -2.23 10.33 -18.17
C HIS A 63 -2.89 9.03 -18.65
N ALA A 64 -2.29 7.89 -18.31
CA ALA A 64 -2.71 6.57 -18.77
C ALA A 64 -2.48 5.50 -17.69
N TRP A 65 -3.12 4.34 -17.87
CA TRP A 65 -2.88 3.18 -16.99
C TRP A 65 -1.43 2.69 -17.02
N ALA A 66 -0.73 2.91 -18.13
CA ALA A 66 0.70 2.58 -18.26
C ALA A 66 1.59 3.37 -17.30
N ASP A 67 1.16 4.54 -16.83
CA ASP A 67 1.93 5.36 -15.88
C ASP A 67 2.03 4.72 -14.49
N PHE A 68 1.20 3.71 -14.23
CA PHE A 68 1.22 2.90 -13.01
C PHE A 68 2.07 1.64 -13.13
N TRP A 69 2.92 1.53 -14.16
CA TRP A 69 3.92 0.46 -14.27
C TRP A 69 5.34 1.03 -14.33
N PRO A 70 6.32 0.41 -13.65
CA PRO A 70 7.72 0.81 -13.78
C PRO A 70 8.29 0.33 -15.11
N ASP A 71 9.35 1.00 -15.57
CA ASP A 71 10.12 0.61 -16.76
C ASP A 71 11.08 -0.57 -16.43
N ASP A 72 10.49 -1.68 -16.00
CA ASP A 72 11.15 -2.95 -15.73
C ASP A 72 10.30 -4.06 -16.31
N SER A 73 10.86 -4.85 -17.23
CA SER A 73 10.13 -5.93 -17.91
C SER A 73 9.58 -6.99 -16.95
N ARG A 74 10.16 -7.12 -15.75
CA ARG A 74 9.65 -8.04 -14.72
C ARG A 74 8.30 -7.60 -14.14
N SER A 75 7.99 -6.30 -14.17
CA SER A 75 6.69 -5.78 -13.73
C SER A 75 5.53 -6.24 -14.62
N LEU A 76 5.84 -6.76 -15.82
CA LEU A 76 4.88 -7.27 -16.78
C LEU A 76 4.70 -8.80 -16.72
N LEU A 77 5.38 -9.49 -15.79
CA LEU A 77 5.33 -10.96 -15.70
C LEU A 77 3.92 -11.49 -15.39
N PHE A 78 3.17 -10.77 -14.56
CA PHE A 78 1.89 -11.23 -14.02
C PHE A 78 0.68 -10.44 -14.54
N ALA A 79 0.88 -9.19 -14.97
CA ALA A 79 -0.17 -8.32 -15.46
C ALA A 79 0.35 -7.32 -16.49
N LYS A 80 -0.57 -6.68 -17.22
CA LYS A 80 -0.25 -5.65 -18.22
C LYS A 80 -1.09 -4.41 -17.97
N PRO A 81 -0.59 -3.20 -18.28
CA PRO A 81 -1.37 -1.97 -18.17
C PRO A 81 -2.71 -2.00 -18.91
N SER A 82 -2.82 -2.77 -20.00
CA SER A 82 -4.07 -2.92 -20.77
C SER A 82 -5.20 -3.59 -20.00
N HIS A 83 -4.91 -4.26 -18.88
CA HIS A 83 -5.90 -4.89 -18.00
C HIS A 83 -6.17 -4.05 -16.74
N ALA A 84 -5.49 -2.92 -16.57
CA ALA A 84 -5.66 -2.09 -15.41
C ALA A 84 -7.03 -1.41 -15.39
N PHE A 85 -7.54 -1.19 -14.19
CA PHE A 85 -8.77 -0.47 -13.93
C PHE A 85 -8.75 0.09 -12.51
N GLY A 86 -9.72 0.95 -12.20
CA GLY A 86 -9.92 1.43 -10.84
C GLY A 86 -11.39 1.62 -10.52
N PHE A 87 -11.73 1.42 -9.25
CA PHE A 87 -13.04 1.75 -8.69
C PHE A 87 -12.89 2.53 -7.39
N MET A 88 -13.88 3.36 -7.08
CA MET A 88 -14.02 3.97 -5.77
C MET A 88 -15.44 3.81 -5.24
N CYS A 89 -15.56 3.78 -3.92
CA CYS A 89 -16.83 3.83 -3.20
C CYS A 89 -16.64 4.39 -1.79
N ASP A 90 -17.73 4.91 -1.24
CA ASP A 90 -17.78 5.35 0.16
C ASP A 90 -18.34 4.22 1.03
N LEU A 91 -17.67 3.97 2.15
CA LEU A 91 -17.97 2.87 3.05
C LEU A 91 -18.30 3.40 4.44
N GLN A 92 -19.46 3.02 4.96
CA GLN A 92 -19.86 3.34 6.33
C GLN A 92 -19.52 2.16 7.27
N ILE A 93 -18.24 2.02 7.60
CA ILE A 93 -17.77 0.96 8.52
C ILE A 93 -17.95 1.40 9.98
N HIS A 94 -17.63 2.65 10.28
CA HIS A 94 -17.88 3.27 11.58
C HIS A 94 -19.26 3.96 11.57
N PRO A 95 -20.03 3.99 12.67
CA PRO A 95 -21.37 4.61 12.67
C PRO A 95 -21.38 6.10 12.32
N GLU A 96 -20.32 6.83 12.68
CA GLU A 96 -20.25 8.30 12.56
C GLU A 96 -19.30 8.80 11.47
N ARG A 97 -18.63 7.89 10.75
CA ARG A 97 -17.56 8.25 9.80
C ARG A 97 -17.64 7.41 8.53
N SER A 98 -17.47 8.06 7.40
CA SER A 98 -17.35 7.41 6.09
C SER A 98 -15.89 7.31 5.70
N THR A 99 -15.49 6.16 5.17
CA THR A 99 -14.16 5.90 4.62
C THR A 99 -14.29 5.67 3.12
N ARG A 100 -13.58 6.44 2.31
CA ARG A 100 -13.49 6.20 0.87
C ARG A 100 -12.50 5.09 0.57
N LEU A 101 -12.94 4.03 -0.11
CA LEU A 101 -12.05 3.06 -0.72
C LEU A 101 -11.80 3.45 -2.17
N ILE A 102 -10.54 3.48 -2.58
CA ILE A 102 -10.09 3.49 -3.96
C ILE A 102 -9.36 2.17 -4.18
N TYR A 103 -9.87 1.32 -5.07
CA TYR A 103 -9.25 0.05 -5.43
C TYR A 103 -8.70 0.15 -6.85
N LEU A 104 -7.39 -0.05 -7.02
CA LEU A 104 -6.70 0.01 -8.30
C LEU A 104 -6.09 -1.34 -8.68
N ALA A 105 -6.46 -1.85 -9.85
CA ALA A 105 -5.78 -2.98 -10.47
C ALA A 105 -4.51 -2.50 -11.19
N THR A 106 -3.49 -2.13 -10.42
CA THR A 106 -2.25 -1.48 -10.88
C THR A 106 -1.00 -2.05 -10.19
N GLU A 107 0.20 -1.65 -10.62
CA GLU A 107 1.46 -2.06 -9.98
C GLU A 107 1.73 -1.31 -8.67
N GLY A 108 1.94 -2.04 -7.58
CA GLY A 108 2.05 -1.48 -6.23
C GLY A 108 3.16 -0.44 -6.07
N HIS A 109 4.38 -0.73 -6.55
CA HIS A 109 5.49 0.19 -6.36
C HIS A 109 5.26 1.50 -7.12
N LYS A 110 4.86 1.42 -8.38
CA LYS A 110 4.67 2.59 -9.23
C LYS A 110 3.44 3.40 -8.81
N THR A 111 2.35 2.73 -8.42
CA THR A 111 1.20 3.43 -7.85
C THR A 111 1.58 4.17 -6.58
N TYR A 112 2.35 3.56 -5.67
CA TYR A 112 2.85 4.25 -4.49
C TYR A 112 3.67 5.49 -4.87
N GLN A 113 4.59 5.36 -5.84
CA GLN A 113 5.40 6.48 -6.34
C GLN A 113 4.53 7.65 -6.84
N ASN A 114 3.49 7.36 -7.63
CA ASN A 114 2.62 8.38 -8.23
C ASN A 114 1.79 9.13 -7.17
N LEU A 115 1.60 8.55 -5.98
CA LEU A 115 0.88 9.18 -4.88
C LEU A 115 1.78 10.06 -4.00
N LEU A 116 3.10 9.88 -4.05
CA LEU A 116 4.04 10.72 -3.30
C LEU A 116 3.95 12.18 -3.75
N GLY A 117 3.92 13.13 -2.80
CA GLY A 117 3.78 14.55 -3.09
C GLY A 117 2.38 14.97 -3.54
N THR A 118 1.39 14.07 -3.53
CA THR A 118 -0.01 14.40 -3.78
C THR A 118 -0.79 14.55 -2.47
N ARG A 119 -2.07 14.95 -2.53
CA ARG A 119 -2.98 14.92 -1.37
C ARG A 119 -3.31 13.51 -0.89
N LEU A 120 -3.00 12.50 -1.69
CA LEU A 120 -3.12 11.09 -1.35
C LEU A 120 -1.75 10.52 -0.95
N GLN A 121 -0.83 11.33 -0.42
CA GLN A 121 0.39 10.79 0.17
C GLN A 121 0.02 9.83 1.35
N PRO A 122 0.60 8.63 1.42
CA PRO A 122 0.28 7.67 2.48
C PRO A 122 0.75 8.13 3.86
N ASP A 123 -0.14 8.07 4.85
CA ASP A 123 0.21 8.24 6.28
C ASP A 123 0.46 6.89 6.97
N LEU A 124 -0.16 5.85 6.42
CA LEU A 124 -0.07 4.48 6.88
C LEU A 124 0.13 3.57 5.68
N VAL A 125 1.14 2.71 5.71
CA VAL A 125 1.35 1.68 4.68
C VAL A 125 1.24 0.29 5.28
N VAL A 126 0.46 -0.57 4.66
CA VAL A 126 0.41 -2.00 5.00
C VAL A 126 1.51 -2.71 4.22
N LEU A 127 2.35 -3.49 4.91
CA LEU A 127 3.43 -4.24 4.29
C LEU A 127 3.17 -5.74 4.43
N GLN A 128 3.14 -6.43 3.30
CA GLN A 128 3.06 -7.88 3.24
C GLN A 128 3.78 -8.43 2.00
N ASP A 129 4.94 -9.06 2.19
CA ASP A 129 5.73 -9.65 1.11
C ASP A 129 5.16 -11.02 0.73
N HIS A 130 4.38 -11.06 -0.34
CA HIS A 130 3.94 -12.32 -0.92
C HIS A 130 5.05 -12.91 -1.79
N GLY A 131 5.99 -13.63 -1.18
CA GLY A 131 7.23 -14.11 -1.80
C GLY A 131 7.11 -14.59 -3.26
N PHE A 132 6.08 -15.37 -3.62
CA PHE A 132 5.77 -15.78 -5.01
C PHE A 132 4.26 -15.93 -5.31
N GLY A 133 3.39 -15.31 -4.51
CA GLY A 133 1.93 -15.41 -4.64
C GLY A 133 1.29 -14.45 -5.64
N GLY A 134 2.10 -13.62 -6.30
CA GLY A 134 1.62 -12.63 -7.27
C GLY A 134 2.51 -11.41 -7.42
N ASN A 135 3.33 -11.06 -6.43
CA ASN A 135 4.25 -9.91 -6.49
C ASN A 135 5.56 -10.24 -7.20
N TRP A 136 6.05 -9.33 -8.04
CA TRP A 136 7.34 -9.48 -8.73
C TRP A 136 8.53 -8.91 -7.92
N ARG A 137 8.26 -8.19 -6.82
CA ARG A 137 9.22 -7.61 -5.86
C ARG A 137 8.62 -7.52 -4.45
N ASP A 138 9.50 -7.49 -3.45
CA ASP A 138 9.14 -7.26 -2.05
C ASP A 138 8.75 -5.79 -1.81
N PHE A 139 7.77 -5.58 -0.92
CA PHE A 139 7.35 -4.28 -0.40
C PHE A 139 8.10 -3.91 0.88
N GLY A 140 8.56 -4.88 1.67
CA GLY A 140 9.29 -4.70 2.92
C GLY A 140 10.78 -4.35 2.77
N GLY A 141 11.44 -4.10 3.91
CA GLY A 141 12.87 -3.85 4.01
C GLY A 141 13.35 -2.65 3.17
N PHE A 142 14.41 -2.84 2.39
CA PHE A 142 14.96 -1.83 1.48
C PHE A 142 14.30 -1.88 0.08
N SER A 143 12.99 -2.10 0.04
CA SER A 143 12.20 -2.19 -1.20
C SER A 143 12.28 -0.93 -2.06
N PRO A 144 11.90 -1.00 -3.34
CA PRO A 144 11.75 0.19 -4.17
C PRO A 144 10.80 1.22 -3.52
N MET A 145 9.71 0.80 -2.87
CA MET A 145 8.79 1.72 -2.19
C MET A 145 9.49 2.51 -1.07
N TYR A 146 10.26 1.83 -0.21
CA TYR A 146 11.04 2.49 0.84
C TYR A 146 12.01 3.53 0.25
N ARG A 147 12.74 3.15 -0.80
CA ARG A 147 13.72 4.03 -1.45
C ARG A 147 13.06 5.26 -2.07
N MET A 148 11.90 5.09 -2.72
CA MET A 148 11.15 6.19 -3.30
C MET A 148 10.61 7.14 -2.22
N ALA A 149 10.06 6.60 -1.13
CA ALA A 149 9.60 7.39 0.02
C ALA A 149 10.76 8.18 0.66
N ARG A 150 11.91 7.53 0.87
CA ARG A 150 13.15 8.17 1.36
C ARG A 150 13.59 9.30 0.45
N ALA A 151 13.73 9.03 -0.85
CA ALA A 151 14.19 10.02 -1.83
C ALA A 151 13.25 11.23 -1.91
N ALA A 152 11.94 11.02 -1.74
CA ALA A 152 10.94 12.07 -1.71
C ALA A 152 10.79 12.77 -0.34
N SER A 153 11.57 12.37 0.69
CA SER A 153 11.37 12.81 2.08
C SER A 153 9.92 12.64 2.57
N ALA A 154 9.30 11.53 2.16
CA ALA A 154 7.87 11.25 2.31
C ALA A 154 7.62 9.87 2.95
N LEU A 155 8.46 9.48 3.92
CA LEU A 155 8.22 8.27 4.69
C LEU A 155 6.90 8.39 5.48
N PRO A 156 6.02 7.38 5.43
CA PRO A 156 4.76 7.41 6.17
C PRO A 156 5.05 7.37 7.67
N PRO A 157 4.35 8.12 8.52
CA PRO A 157 4.54 8.05 9.97
C PRO A 157 4.26 6.66 10.55
N LEU A 158 3.41 5.85 9.90
CA LEU A 158 3.04 4.51 10.37
C LEU A 158 3.23 3.42 9.31
N LEU A 159 3.63 2.23 9.77
CA LEU A 159 3.59 1.00 8.99
C LEU A 159 2.80 -0.06 9.73
N PHE A 160 2.05 -0.88 8.99
CA PHE A 160 1.38 -2.06 9.52
C PHE A 160 1.87 -3.30 8.78
N SER A 161 2.81 -4.02 9.39
CA SER A 161 3.59 -5.05 8.69
C SER A 161 3.28 -6.45 9.17
N ALA A 162 3.18 -7.40 8.24
CA ALA A 162 3.11 -8.83 8.52
C ALA A 162 4.46 -9.35 9.05
N GLY A 163 4.50 -9.80 10.30
CA GLY A 163 5.78 -10.02 10.99
C GLY A 163 6.61 -11.19 10.47
N GLU A 164 5.97 -12.28 10.04
CA GLU A 164 6.66 -13.53 9.73
C GLU A 164 7.32 -13.55 8.34
N ASN A 165 6.75 -12.84 7.37
CA ASN A 165 7.19 -12.88 5.98
C ASN A 165 7.69 -11.54 5.44
N THR A 166 7.57 -10.45 6.20
CA THR A 166 7.83 -9.10 5.71
C THR A 166 8.81 -8.39 6.61
N ARG A 167 9.92 -7.94 6.03
CA ARG A 167 10.85 -7.09 6.77
C ARG A 167 10.26 -5.69 6.86
N VAL A 168 10.26 -5.09 8.04
CA VAL A 168 9.85 -3.68 8.19
C VAL A 168 10.88 -2.76 7.56
N TRP A 169 10.44 -1.58 7.11
CA TRP A 169 11.36 -0.56 6.58
C TRP A 169 12.32 -0.07 7.68
N PRO A 170 13.57 0.27 7.33
CA PRO A 170 14.51 0.86 8.28
C PRO A 170 13.96 2.15 8.92
N GLY A 171 14.29 2.36 10.20
CA GLY A 171 13.91 3.56 10.96
C GLY A 171 12.55 3.47 11.67
N TYR A 172 11.86 2.33 11.63
CA TYR A 172 10.57 2.15 12.30
C TYR A 172 10.68 1.29 13.56
N GLN A 173 9.96 1.67 14.60
CA GLN A 173 9.86 0.95 15.88
C GLN A 173 8.46 0.37 16.08
N ALA A 174 8.38 -0.85 16.60
CA ALA A 174 7.12 -1.45 17.01
C ALA A 174 6.47 -0.65 18.15
N ILE A 175 5.19 -0.30 18.02
CA ILE A 175 4.42 0.46 19.02
C ILE A 175 3.16 -0.26 19.51
N GLY A 176 2.98 -1.52 19.12
CA GLY A 176 1.86 -2.35 19.56
C GLY A 176 2.19 -3.83 19.49
N GLU A 177 1.33 -4.64 20.10
CA GLU A 177 1.40 -6.09 20.00
C GLU A 177 0.99 -6.59 18.60
N PRO A 178 1.47 -7.76 18.16
CA PRO A 178 0.94 -8.42 16.98
C PRO A 178 -0.56 -8.66 17.13
N VAL A 179 -1.30 -8.48 16.04
CA VAL A 179 -2.73 -8.73 15.96
C VAL A 179 -3.04 -9.60 14.76
N LEU A 180 -3.94 -10.57 14.95
CA LEU A 180 -4.59 -11.31 13.89
C LEU A 180 -5.97 -10.71 13.64
N LEU A 181 -6.16 -10.15 12.44
CA LEU A 181 -7.38 -9.45 12.07
C LEU A 181 -8.41 -10.42 11.46
N ARG A 182 -9.69 -10.21 11.81
CA ARG A 182 -10.77 -10.84 11.07
C ARG A 182 -10.76 -10.33 9.62
N GLY A 183 -10.94 -11.25 8.66
CA GLY A 183 -11.04 -10.88 7.24
C GLY A 183 -9.72 -10.77 6.50
N GLN A 184 -8.59 -11.04 7.17
CA GLN A 184 -7.30 -11.02 6.50
C GLN A 184 -7.02 -12.25 5.63
N MET A 185 -6.22 -12.03 4.61
CA MET A 185 -5.67 -13.08 3.76
C MET A 185 -4.41 -13.66 4.42
N HIS A 186 -4.18 -14.98 4.26
CA HIS A 186 -3.00 -15.73 4.74
C HIS A 186 -2.74 -15.81 6.25
N GLN A 187 -3.56 -15.19 7.11
CA GLN A 187 -3.49 -15.35 8.56
C GLN A 187 -2.14 -14.98 9.22
N TYR A 188 -1.34 -14.10 8.59
CA TYR A 188 -0.14 -13.53 9.22
C TYR A 188 -0.48 -12.54 10.33
N GLU A 189 0.12 -12.69 11.51
CA GLU A 189 0.05 -11.64 12.51
C GLU A 189 0.70 -10.35 11.98
N ARG A 190 0.03 -9.23 12.23
CA ARG A 190 0.53 -7.91 11.83
C ARG A 190 0.78 -7.04 13.03
N ARG A 191 1.80 -6.20 12.93
CA ARG A 191 2.18 -5.29 14.01
C ARG A 191 2.24 -3.86 13.48
N LEU A 192 1.83 -2.91 14.32
CA LEU A 192 1.93 -1.49 14.04
C LEU A 192 3.32 -0.97 14.42
N TYR A 193 3.90 -0.19 13.54
CA TYR A 193 5.20 0.46 13.70
C TYR A 193 5.08 1.95 13.45
N GLN A 194 5.93 2.74 14.12
CA GLN A 194 6.02 4.19 13.99
C GLN A 194 7.43 4.59 13.56
N LEU A 195 7.53 5.58 12.68
CA LEU A 195 8.80 6.16 12.27
C LEU A 195 9.49 6.83 13.47
N GLU A 196 10.75 6.50 13.73
CA GLU A 196 11.55 7.14 14.76
C GLU A 196 12.12 8.48 14.26
N ASP A 197 11.69 9.60 14.85
CA ASP A 197 12.17 10.96 14.51
C ASP A 197 13.71 11.10 14.59
N ALA A 198 14.38 10.29 15.43
CA ALA A 198 15.81 10.39 15.71
C ALA A 198 16.72 9.72 14.66
N LYS A 199 16.22 8.75 13.86
CA LYS A 199 17.04 7.96 12.92
C LYS A 199 17.11 8.51 11.50
N ILE A 200 16.28 9.49 11.16
CA ILE A 200 16.32 10.17 9.85
C ILE A 200 17.67 10.89 9.66
N ARG A 201 18.30 11.34 10.75
CA ARG A 201 19.53 12.15 10.71
C ARG A 201 20.84 11.34 10.70
N THR A 202 20.90 10.15 11.29
CA THR A 202 22.17 9.42 11.47
C THR A 202 22.53 8.46 10.34
N GLU A 203 21.56 7.94 9.59
CA GLU A 203 21.85 7.11 8.40
C GLU A 203 22.23 7.94 7.17
N TRP A 204 21.89 9.24 7.16
CA TRP A 204 22.26 10.18 6.10
C TRP A 204 23.78 10.33 5.97
N ASP A 205 24.49 10.34 7.10
CA ASP A 205 25.94 10.52 7.14
C ASP A 205 26.73 9.22 6.88
N ALA A 206 26.10 8.05 7.08
CA ALA A 206 26.75 6.76 6.89
C ALA A 206 26.74 6.31 5.42
N ASP A 207 25.64 6.54 4.70
CA ASP A 207 25.45 5.99 3.34
C ASP A 207 26.17 6.81 2.25
N GLU A 208 26.35 8.14 2.40
CA GLU A 208 27.17 8.92 1.44
C GLU A 208 28.65 8.49 1.42
N SER A 209 29.16 7.92 2.51
CA SER A 209 30.54 7.49 2.63
C SER A 209 30.85 6.16 1.93
N SER A 210 29.82 5.35 1.62
CA SER A 210 29.97 4.03 1.00
C SER A 210 29.82 3.99 -0.53
N TRP A 211 29.31 5.05 -1.18
CA TRP A 211 29.06 5.07 -2.63
C TRP A 211 30.06 5.90 -3.46
N ARG A 212 31.13 6.42 -2.84
CA ARG A 212 32.14 7.25 -3.53
C ARG A 212 33.18 6.49 -4.38
N TRP A 213 33.03 5.17 -4.55
CA TRP A 213 33.92 4.38 -5.38
C TRP A 213 33.09 3.43 -6.26
N GLU A 214 32.87 3.82 -7.51
CA GLU A 214 32.64 2.96 -8.70
C GLU A 214 31.95 3.77 -9.81
N TRP A 215 32.60 4.84 -10.28
CA TRP A 215 32.42 5.39 -11.63
C TRP A 215 33.72 6.09 -12.05
N ASP A 216 34.76 5.29 -12.27
CA ASP A 216 35.91 5.62 -13.14
C ASP A 216 36.14 4.41 -14.07
#